data_AF-A0A7Y9MHV7-F1
#
_entry.id   AF-A0A7Y9MHV7-F1
#
_cell.length_a   1.000
_cell.length_b   1.000
_cell.length_c   1.000
_cell.angle_alpha   90.00
_cell.angle_beta   90.00
_cell.angle_gamma   90.00
#
_symmetry.space_group_name_H-M   'P 1'
#
loop_
_entity.id
_entity.type
_entity.pdbx_description
1 polymer ?
#
loop_
_entity_poly.entity_id
_entity_poly.type
_entity_poly.pdbx_seq_one_letter_code
_entity_poly.pdbx_strand_id
1 'polypeptide(L)'
;MVVGERLLSIDVTLKCSTCASTVEAWFLVAGEDDFYSSAPLVRVERYTENLRDRADRIQSDSGPFADLLTRAQIAFELGLGAGSMIYLRKIFELVTHQVAEIAEVPLQTARGKRRPFKDVLQEVNEKRNIIPLRFSGSGYKLFGELSDVIHGQSDEDVALAKYRPCRQLVLGVVDQVAKDNEYANAIEELGWGIDDIGQIASEGVSS
;
A
#
# COMPACT_ATOMS: atom_id res chain seq x y z
N MET A 1 -32.12 3.67 -9.17
CA MET A 1 -33.05 2.56 -9.41
C MET A 1 -33.59 2.07 -8.07
N VAL A 2 -34.91 1.95 -7.90
CA VAL A 2 -35.51 1.39 -6.68
C VAL A 2 -35.38 -0.13 -6.75
N VAL A 3 -34.75 -0.74 -5.76
CA VAL A 3 -34.41 -2.19 -5.76
C VAL A 3 -35.33 -2.99 -4.81
N GLY A 4 -36.22 -2.31 -4.08
CA GLY A 4 -37.26 -2.88 -3.23
C GLY A 4 -38.13 -1.78 -2.62
N GLU A 5 -39.08 -2.11 -1.73
CA GLU A 5 -40.03 -1.12 -1.17
C GLU A 5 -39.36 0.01 -0.37
N ARG A 6 -38.16 -0.23 0.19
CA ARG A 6 -37.43 0.73 1.04
C ARG A 6 -35.94 0.84 0.72
N LEU A 7 -35.50 0.29 -0.42
CA LEU A 7 -34.11 0.35 -0.85
C LEU A 7 -33.96 1.03 -2.22
N LEU A 8 -33.10 2.03 -2.27
CA LEU A 8 -32.75 2.80 -3.45
C LEU A 8 -31.27 2.60 -3.77
N SER A 9 -30.99 2.09 -4.97
CA SER A 9 -29.65 2.03 -5.55
C SER A 9 -29.39 3.28 -6.36
N ILE A 10 -28.29 3.97 -6.08
CA ILE A 10 -27.86 5.17 -6.78
C ILE A 10 -26.47 4.94 -7.35
N ASP A 11 -26.38 4.85 -8.66
CA ASP A 11 -25.13 4.90 -9.40
C ASP A 11 -24.89 6.35 -9.82
N VAL A 12 -23.77 6.94 -9.41
CA VAL A 12 -23.47 8.36 -9.64
C VAL A 12 -21.99 8.57 -9.92
N THR A 13 -21.68 9.54 -10.79
CA THR A 13 -20.31 10.04 -10.94
C THR A 13 -20.17 11.34 -10.17
N LEU A 14 -19.37 11.33 -9.09
CA LEU A 14 -19.09 12.51 -8.29
C LEU A 14 -17.88 13.25 -8.86
N LYS A 15 -17.94 14.58 -8.89
CA LYS A 15 -16.85 15.43 -9.37
C LYS A 15 -16.30 16.27 -8.22
N CYS A 16 -14.98 16.23 -8.02
CA CYS A 16 -14.31 17.08 -7.05
C CYS A 16 -14.42 18.55 -7.49
N SER A 17 -14.96 19.41 -6.64
CA SER A 17 -15.12 20.84 -6.91
C SER A 17 -13.79 21.59 -7.03
N THR A 18 -12.71 21.06 -6.43
CA THR A 18 -11.40 21.72 -6.39
C THR A 18 -10.48 21.28 -7.52
N CYS A 19 -10.38 19.97 -7.81
CA CYS A 19 -9.43 19.44 -8.79
C CYS A 19 -10.10 18.79 -10.01
N ALA A 20 -11.43 18.91 -10.13
CA ALA A 20 -12.25 18.40 -11.23
C ALA A 20 -12.20 16.88 -11.49
N SER A 21 -11.51 16.10 -10.65
CA SER A 21 -11.44 14.64 -10.77
C SER A 21 -12.81 14.00 -10.56
N THR A 22 -13.13 12.99 -11.36
CA THR A 22 -14.34 12.18 -11.26
C THR A 22 -14.12 10.93 -10.43
N VAL A 23 -15.17 10.44 -9.79
CA VAL A 23 -15.22 9.11 -9.17
C VAL A 23 -16.60 8.52 -9.43
N GLU A 24 -16.63 7.30 -9.95
CA GLU A 24 -17.86 6.51 -9.98
C GLU A 24 -18.15 6.03 -8.56
N ALA A 25 -19.36 6.25 -8.07
CA ALA A 25 -19.77 5.83 -6.74
C ALA A 25 -21.14 5.17 -6.82
N TRP A 26 -21.31 4.13 -6.04
CA TRP A 26 -22.56 3.43 -5.86
C TRP A 26 -23.01 3.59 -4.41
N PHE A 27 -24.27 3.99 -4.22
CA PHE A 27 -24.89 4.13 -2.91
C PHE A 27 -26.10 3.20 -2.84
N LEU A 28 -26.21 2.49 -1.73
CA LEU A 28 -27.43 1.84 -1.28
C LEU A 28 -28.02 2.68 -0.16
N VAL A 29 -29.17 3.27 -0.44
CA VAL A 29 -29.91 4.14 0.48
C VAL A 29 -31.14 3.40 0.95
N ALA A 30 -31.35 3.35 2.26
CA ALA A 30 -32.60 2.89 2.85
C ALA A 30 -33.49 4.07 3.24
N GLY A 31 -34.78 3.94 2.99
CA GLY A 31 -35.81 4.82 3.52
C GLY A 31 -36.39 4.24 4.81
N GLU A 32 -36.54 5.07 5.84
CA GLU A 32 -37.38 4.70 6.98
C GLU A 32 -38.87 4.74 6.58
N ASP A 33 -39.21 5.69 5.70
CA ASP A 33 -40.53 5.88 5.08
C ASP A 33 -40.51 5.53 3.58
N ASP A 34 -41.69 5.56 2.95
CA ASP A 34 -41.83 5.42 1.49
C ASP A 34 -41.12 6.58 0.76
N PHE A 35 -40.27 6.24 -0.21
CA PHE A 35 -39.52 7.18 -1.02
C PHE A 35 -40.40 8.09 -1.89
N TYR A 36 -41.69 7.76 -2.09
CA TYR A 36 -42.63 8.61 -2.81
C TYR A 36 -43.28 9.70 -1.94
N SER A 37 -42.96 9.75 -0.64
CA SER A 37 -43.40 10.83 0.25
C SER A 37 -42.69 12.15 -0.07
N SER A 38 -43.24 13.27 0.41
CA SER A 38 -42.70 14.61 0.09
C SER A 38 -41.35 14.91 0.73
N ALA A 39 -40.96 14.16 1.78
CA ALA A 39 -39.69 14.32 2.49
C ALA A 39 -39.33 13.02 3.23
N PRO A 40 -39.00 11.93 2.51
CA PRO A 40 -38.66 10.66 3.13
C PRO A 40 -37.38 10.79 3.95
N LEU A 41 -37.40 10.25 5.17
CA LEU A 41 -36.19 10.13 5.96
C LEU A 41 -35.36 8.97 5.41
N VAL A 42 -34.11 9.26 5.03
CA VAL A 42 -33.23 8.29 4.38
C VAL A 42 -31.88 8.21 5.07
N ARG A 43 -31.29 7.01 5.02
CA ARG A 43 -29.93 6.73 5.51
C ARG A 43 -29.14 5.97 4.45
N VAL A 44 -27.85 6.24 4.37
CA VAL A 44 -26.93 5.43 3.56
C VAL A 44 -26.64 4.13 4.31
N GLU A 45 -27.10 3.01 3.76
CA GLU A 45 -26.83 1.67 4.31
C GLU A 45 -25.46 1.16 3.88
N ARG A 46 -25.12 1.38 2.60
CA ARG A 46 -23.84 0.98 2.04
C ARG A 46 -23.43 1.97 0.97
N TYR A 47 -22.14 2.18 0.81
CA TYR A 47 -21.61 2.84 -0.37
C TYR A 47 -20.32 2.17 -0.81
N THR A 48 -20.06 2.24 -2.10
CA THR A 48 -18.82 1.78 -2.72
C THR A 48 -18.36 2.87 -3.67
N GLU A 49 -17.16 3.38 -3.44
CA GLU A 49 -16.50 4.25 -4.41
C GLU A 49 -15.73 3.37 -5.40
N ASN A 50 -16.16 3.38 -6.65
CA ASN A 50 -15.46 2.78 -7.76
C ASN A 50 -14.37 3.78 -8.18
N LEU A 51 -13.27 3.78 -7.44
CA LEU A 51 -12.13 4.68 -7.60
C LEU A 51 -11.30 4.37 -8.85
N ARG A 52 -11.92 4.01 -9.98
CA ARG A 52 -11.22 3.72 -11.24
C ARG A 52 -10.29 4.88 -11.65
N ASP A 53 -10.69 6.13 -11.44
CA ASP A 53 -9.90 7.32 -11.78
C ASP A 53 -8.96 7.83 -10.67
N ARG A 54 -9.10 7.35 -9.42
CA ARG A 54 -8.10 7.61 -8.35
C ARG A 54 -7.08 6.48 -8.23
N ALA A 55 -7.41 5.31 -8.74
CA ALA A 55 -6.47 4.24 -9.04
C ALA A 55 -5.49 4.64 -10.14
N ASP A 56 -5.76 5.68 -10.93
CA ASP A 56 -4.77 6.27 -11.85
C ASP A 56 -3.74 7.19 -11.16
N ARG A 57 -3.99 7.63 -9.91
CA ARG A 57 -3.04 8.46 -9.14
C ARG A 57 -2.12 7.65 -8.22
N ILE A 58 -2.23 6.34 -8.27
CA ILE A 58 -1.31 5.41 -7.64
C ILE A 58 -0.98 4.41 -8.74
N GLN A 59 0.29 4.23 -9.09
CA GLN A 59 0.71 3.12 -9.94
C GLN A 59 0.44 1.76 -9.22
N SER A 60 -0.82 1.40 -8.92
CA SER A 60 -1.17 0.20 -8.16
C SER A 60 -2.24 -0.69 -8.78
N ASP A 61 -2.94 -0.29 -9.85
CA ASP A 61 -3.88 -1.19 -10.53
C ASP A 61 -3.22 -2.08 -11.60
N SER A 62 -1.96 -1.82 -11.95
CA SER A 62 -1.14 -2.68 -12.83
C SER A 62 0.14 -3.18 -12.18
N GLY A 63 0.26 -3.07 -10.85
CA GLY A 63 1.44 -3.49 -10.10
C GLY A 63 1.35 -4.93 -9.59
N PRO A 64 2.49 -5.55 -9.20
CA PRO A 64 2.52 -6.93 -8.68
C PRO A 64 1.74 -7.14 -7.38
N PHE A 65 1.24 -6.06 -6.76
CA PHE A 65 0.52 -6.06 -5.49
C PHE A 65 -0.96 -5.68 -5.60
N ALA A 66 -1.47 -5.42 -6.81
CA ALA A 66 -2.84 -4.95 -7.05
C ALA A 66 -3.90 -5.88 -6.42
N ASP A 67 -3.79 -7.19 -6.68
CA ASP A 67 -4.72 -8.20 -6.12
C ASP A 67 -4.71 -8.21 -4.58
N LEU A 68 -3.53 -8.11 -3.96
CA LEU A 68 -3.42 -8.08 -2.49
C LEU A 68 -4.02 -6.80 -1.90
N LEU A 69 -3.83 -5.64 -2.56
CA LEU A 69 -4.44 -4.39 -2.13
C LEU A 69 -5.96 -4.42 -2.23
N THR A 70 -6.48 -4.97 -3.33
CA THR A 70 -7.92 -5.16 -3.53
C THR A 70 -8.51 -6.07 -2.46
N ARG A 71 -7.86 -7.21 -2.17
CA ARG A 71 -8.30 -8.12 -1.09
C ARG A 71 -8.22 -7.47 0.29
N ALA A 72 -7.19 -6.66 0.55
CA ALA A 72 -7.07 -5.90 1.79
C ALA A 72 -8.25 -4.94 1.97
N GLN A 73 -8.61 -4.23 0.91
CA GLN A 73 -9.72 -3.27 0.91
C GLN A 73 -11.07 -3.96 1.09
N ILE A 74 -11.32 -5.07 0.36
CA ILE A 74 -12.55 -5.86 0.52
C ILE A 74 -12.68 -6.38 1.95
N ALA A 75 -11.60 -6.92 2.53
CA ALA A 75 -11.63 -7.41 3.91
C ALA A 75 -11.96 -6.28 4.90
N PHE A 76 -11.36 -5.10 4.73
CA PHE A 76 -11.66 -3.94 5.57
C PHE A 76 -13.14 -3.51 5.46
N GLU A 77 -13.70 -3.46 4.25
CA GLU A 77 -15.10 -3.09 4.01
C GLU A 77 -16.11 -4.10 4.58
N LEU A 78 -15.71 -5.38 4.66
CA LEU A 78 -16.52 -6.43 5.28
C LEU A 78 -16.35 -6.50 6.80
N GLY A 79 -15.60 -5.57 7.42
CA GLY A 79 -15.34 -5.57 8.86
C GLY A 79 -14.33 -6.63 9.31
N LEU A 80 -13.60 -7.24 8.37
CA LEU A 80 -12.55 -8.23 8.66
C LEU A 80 -11.21 -7.50 8.86
N GLY A 81 -11.05 -6.86 10.02
CA GLY A 81 -9.87 -6.09 10.40
C GLY A 81 -8.60 -6.92 10.35
N ALA A 82 -8.54 -8.07 11.01
CA ALA A 82 -7.37 -8.94 10.99
C ALA A 82 -7.03 -9.41 9.56
N GLY A 83 -8.05 -9.78 8.78
CA GLY A 83 -7.92 -10.17 7.39
C GLY A 83 -7.31 -9.05 6.52
N SER A 84 -7.80 -7.82 6.70
CA SER A 84 -7.30 -6.65 5.97
C SER A 84 -5.81 -6.37 6.24
N MET A 85 -5.38 -6.54 7.51
CA MET A 85 -4.01 -6.33 7.96
C MET A 85 -3.05 -7.43 7.47
N ILE A 86 -3.52 -8.68 7.36
CA ILE A 86 -2.74 -9.79 6.79
C ILE A 86 -2.28 -9.48 5.37
N TYR A 87 -3.18 -8.94 4.54
CA TYR A 87 -2.83 -8.59 3.16
C TYR A 87 -1.80 -7.46 3.10
N LEU A 88 -1.93 -6.42 3.96
CA LEU A 88 -0.94 -5.35 4.06
C LEU A 88 0.44 -5.87 4.49
N ARG A 89 0.49 -6.77 5.47
CA ARG A 89 1.73 -7.45 5.86
C ARG A 89 2.33 -8.21 4.70
N LYS A 90 1.50 -8.94 3.94
CA LYS A 90 1.97 -9.73 2.81
C LYS A 90 2.63 -8.86 1.74
N ILE A 91 2.02 -7.71 1.42
CA ILE A 91 2.59 -6.74 0.48
C ILE A 91 3.95 -6.25 0.99
N PHE A 92 4.01 -5.85 2.26
CA PHE A 92 5.23 -5.35 2.87
C PHE A 92 6.37 -6.40 2.88
N GLU A 93 6.02 -7.66 3.14
CA GLU A 93 6.97 -8.77 3.05
C GLU A 93 7.48 -9.00 1.62
N LEU A 94 6.58 -9.01 0.64
CA LEU A 94 6.93 -9.25 -0.75
C LEU A 94 7.82 -8.15 -1.33
N VAL A 95 7.47 -6.87 -1.12
CA VAL A 95 8.31 -5.76 -1.61
C VAL A 95 9.70 -5.78 -0.96
N THR A 96 9.78 -6.07 0.34
CA THR A 96 11.07 -6.20 1.04
C THR A 96 11.91 -7.34 0.48
N HIS A 97 11.30 -8.50 0.19
CA HIS A 97 12.01 -9.63 -0.39
C HIS A 97 12.47 -9.37 -1.83
N GLN A 98 11.68 -8.68 -2.65
CA GLN A 98 12.09 -8.28 -3.99
C GLN A 98 13.35 -7.40 -3.94
N VAL A 99 13.38 -6.43 -3.03
CA VAL A 99 14.57 -5.58 -2.87
C VAL A 99 15.73 -6.37 -2.26
N ALA A 100 15.47 -7.33 -1.37
CA ALA A 100 16.50 -8.22 -0.84
C ALA A 100 17.20 -9.02 -1.96
N GLU A 101 16.43 -9.53 -2.93
CA GLU A 101 16.98 -10.25 -4.08
C GLU A 101 17.87 -9.33 -4.94
N ILE A 102 17.43 -8.10 -5.22
CA ILE A 102 18.19 -7.12 -6.00
C ILE A 102 19.46 -6.66 -5.26
N ALA A 103 19.38 -6.49 -3.94
CA ALA A 103 20.49 -6.02 -3.10
C ALA A 103 21.39 -7.15 -2.56
N GLU A 104 21.21 -8.38 -3.07
CA GLU A 104 21.91 -9.60 -2.67
C GLU A 104 21.92 -9.82 -1.14
N VAL A 105 20.81 -9.47 -0.49
CA VAL A 105 20.58 -9.74 0.94
C VAL A 105 20.05 -11.15 1.09
N PRO A 106 20.76 -12.06 1.80
CA PRO A 106 20.35 -13.44 1.91
C PRO A 106 19.07 -13.56 2.76
N LEU A 107 18.05 -14.27 2.25
CA LEU A 107 16.81 -14.56 3.00
C LEU A 107 16.93 -15.76 3.96
N GLN A 108 18.02 -16.52 3.83
CA GLN A 108 18.33 -17.68 4.64
C GLN A 108 19.65 -17.50 5.38
N THR A 109 19.75 -18.13 6.54
CA THR A 109 21.00 -18.26 7.29
C THR A 109 21.95 -19.20 6.54
N ALA A 110 23.25 -19.16 6.86
CA ALA A 110 24.24 -20.10 6.32
C ALA A 110 23.90 -21.59 6.55
N ARG A 111 22.98 -21.89 7.48
CA ARG A 111 22.47 -23.24 7.77
C ARG A 111 21.19 -23.58 7.00
N GLY A 112 20.78 -22.78 6.02
CA GLY A 112 19.58 -22.98 5.20
C GLY A 112 18.24 -22.64 5.88
N LYS A 113 18.25 -22.20 7.15
CA LYS A 113 17.03 -21.78 7.86
C LYS A 113 16.62 -20.38 7.42
N ARG A 114 15.32 -20.13 7.20
CA ARG A 114 14.76 -18.79 6.96
C ARG A 114 15.16 -17.81 8.06
N ARG A 115 15.62 -16.62 7.67
CA ARG A 115 15.91 -15.54 8.60
C ARG A 115 14.62 -14.91 9.13
N PRO A 116 14.64 -14.32 10.34
CA PRO A 116 13.56 -13.47 10.80
C PRO A 116 13.35 -12.30 9.84
N PHE A 117 12.09 -12.02 9.49
CA PHE A 117 11.77 -10.93 8.56
C PHE A 117 12.30 -9.57 9.04
N LYS A 118 12.26 -9.33 10.36
CA LYS A 118 12.80 -8.11 10.98
C LYS A 118 14.27 -7.86 10.61
N ASP A 119 15.09 -8.91 10.60
CA ASP A 119 16.52 -8.81 10.32
C ASP A 119 16.77 -8.56 8.83
N VAL A 120 15.97 -9.21 7.97
CA VAL A 120 16.00 -8.97 6.51
C VAL A 120 15.58 -7.54 6.20
N LEU A 121 14.46 -7.08 6.76
CA LEU A 121 13.95 -5.72 6.60
C LEU A 121 14.99 -4.67 7.02
N GLN A 122 15.69 -4.92 8.13
CA GLN A 122 16.76 -4.05 8.60
C GLN A 122 17.87 -3.90 7.55
N GLU A 123 18.45 -5.03 7.16
CA GLU A 123 19.60 -5.03 6.25
C GLU A 123 19.23 -4.47 4.86
N VAL A 124 18.03 -4.81 4.36
CA VAL A 124 17.51 -4.26 3.10
C VAL A 124 17.34 -2.75 3.19
N ASN A 125 16.75 -2.25 4.28
CA ASN A 125 16.56 -0.81 4.45
C ASN A 125 17.88 -0.06 4.62
N GLU A 126 18.86 -0.64 5.30
CA GLU A 126 20.21 -0.05 5.42
C GLU A 126 20.91 0.06 4.06
N LYS A 127 20.69 -0.90 3.15
CA LYS A 127 21.30 -0.89 1.79
C LYS A 127 20.55 -0.01 0.79
N ARG A 128 19.22 -0.04 0.79
CA ARG A 128 18.38 0.55 -0.28
C ARG A 128 17.38 1.61 0.18
N ASN A 129 17.35 1.95 1.47
CA ASN A 129 16.47 2.98 2.03
C ASN A 129 14.99 2.83 1.61
N ILE A 130 14.47 1.60 1.67
CA ILE A 130 13.10 1.29 1.22
C ILE A 130 12.02 1.92 2.09
N ILE A 131 12.33 2.30 3.33
CA ILE A 131 11.42 3.00 4.22
C ILE A 131 11.52 4.51 3.98
N PRO A 132 10.42 5.19 3.59
CA PRO A 132 10.40 6.63 3.42
C PRO A 132 10.97 7.40 4.62
N LEU A 133 11.79 8.40 4.35
CA LEU A 133 12.47 9.23 5.36
C LEU A 133 11.50 9.81 6.41
N ARG A 134 10.28 10.14 6.00
CA ARG A 134 9.22 10.69 6.86
C ARG A 134 8.87 9.79 8.05
N PHE A 135 9.13 8.48 7.96
CA PHE A 135 8.90 7.53 9.04
C PHE A 135 10.02 6.49 9.17
N SER A 136 11.23 6.77 8.69
CA SER A 136 12.38 5.85 8.74
C SER A 136 12.71 5.40 10.17
N GLY A 137 12.62 6.31 11.15
CA GLY A 137 12.76 5.99 12.58
C GLY A 137 11.63 5.12 13.17
N SER A 138 10.58 4.84 12.39
CA SER A 138 9.41 4.04 12.76
C SER A 138 9.13 2.87 11.82
N GLY A 139 10.03 2.53 10.88
CA GLY A 139 9.83 1.41 9.93
C GLY A 139 9.61 0.07 10.64
N TYR A 140 10.35 -0.20 11.72
CA TYR A 140 10.12 -1.41 12.53
C TYR A 140 8.81 -1.39 13.32
N LYS A 141 8.30 -0.19 13.64
CA LYS A 141 7.00 -0.07 14.29
C LYS A 141 5.90 -0.53 13.33
N LEU A 142 5.98 -0.18 12.04
CA LEU A 142 5.05 -0.69 11.04
C LEU A 142 5.02 -2.22 10.99
N PHE A 143 6.20 -2.87 11.02
CA PHE A 143 6.26 -4.33 11.09
C PHE A 143 5.60 -4.89 12.37
N GLY A 144 5.83 -4.24 13.51
CA GLY A 144 5.17 -4.58 14.78
C GLY A 144 3.64 -4.47 14.67
N GLU A 145 3.13 -3.31 14.24
CA GLU A 145 1.70 -3.05 14.07
C GLU A 145 1.02 -4.08 13.14
N LEU A 146 1.69 -4.46 12.05
CA LEU A 146 1.19 -5.47 11.12
C LEU A 146 1.26 -6.89 11.68
N SER A 147 2.27 -7.21 12.50
CA SER A 147 2.48 -8.56 13.03
C SER A 147 1.66 -8.84 14.28
N ASP A 148 1.50 -7.84 15.16
CA ASP A 148 0.75 -7.96 16.42
C ASP A 148 -0.72 -8.29 16.18
N VAL A 149 -1.29 -7.79 15.08
CA VAL A 149 -2.67 -8.10 14.67
C VAL A 149 -2.84 -9.57 14.25
N ILE A 150 -1.78 -10.23 13.80
CA ILE A 150 -1.84 -11.56 13.17
C ILE A 150 -1.62 -12.69 14.18
N HIS A 151 -1.01 -12.42 15.34
CA HIS A 151 -0.65 -13.44 16.32
C HIS A 151 -1.73 -13.76 17.37
N GLY A 152 -3.00 -13.41 17.12
CA GLY A 152 -4.14 -14.24 17.59
C GLY A 152 -4.95 -13.78 18.81
N GLN A 153 -4.94 -12.49 19.17
CA GLN A 153 -5.93 -11.91 20.11
C GLN A 153 -6.31 -10.47 19.74
N SER A 154 -6.05 -10.03 18.50
CA SER A 154 -6.38 -8.67 18.12
C SER A 154 -7.89 -8.53 17.98
N ASP A 155 -8.42 -7.57 18.70
CA ASP A 155 -9.78 -7.08 18.53
C ASP A 155 -9.94 -6.59 17.08
N GLU A 156 -10.95 -7.10 16.38
CA GLU A 156 -11.24 -6.72 15.00
C GLU A 156 -11.41 -5.19 14.87
N ASP A 157 -11.98 -4.53 15.88
CA ASP A 157 -12.14 -3.07 15.90
C ASP A 157 -10.78 -2.35 15.97
N VAL A 158 -9.83 -2.89 16.73
CA VAL A 158 -8.46 -2.35 16.80
C VAL A 158 -7.74 -2.54 15.46
N ALA A 159 -7.91 -3.69 14.83
CA ALA A 159 -7.33 -3.97 13.52
C ALA A 159 -7.91 -3.04 12.43
N LEU A 160 -9.24 -2.84 12.43
CA LEU A 160 -9.92 -1.91 11.52
C LEU A 160 -9.46 -0.47 11.73
N ALA A 161 -9.33 -0.02 12.98
CA ALA A 161 -8.83 1.32 13.30
C ALA A 161 -7.40 1.55 12.78
N LYS A 162 -6.55 0.51 12.82
CA LYS A 162 -5.16 0.55 12.35
C LYS A 162 -5.01 0.36 10.84
N TYR A 163 -6.01 -0.17 10.15
CA TYR A 163 -5.92 -0.50 8.72
C TYR A 163 -5.53 0.70 7.85
N ARG A 164 -6.29 1.80 7.93
CA ARG A 164 -6.05 2.98 7.08
C ARG A 164 -4.65 3.57 7.24
N PRO A 165 -4.13 3.84 8.46
CA PRO A 165 -2.77 4.34 8.60
C PRO A 165 -1.72 3.31 8.15
N CYS A 166 -1.89 2.02 8.47
CA CYS A 166 -0.95 0.99 8.03
C CYS A 166 -0.92 0.85 6.49
N ARG A 167 -2.08 0.93 5.83
CA ARG A 167 -2.19 0.93 4.36
C ARG A 167 -1.38 2.06 3.75
N GLN A 168 -1.49 3.28 4.29
CA GLN A 168 -0.73 4.44 3.79
C GLN A 168 0.78 4.23 3.93
N LEU A 169 1.24 3.69 5.06
CA LEU A 169 2.66 3.43 5.28
C LEU A 169 3.19 2.33 4.35
N VAL A 170 2.44 1.24 4.16
CA VAL A 170 2.82 0.16 3.22
C VAL A 170 2.88 0.66 1.78
N LEU A 171 1.89 1.45 1.35
CA LEU A 171 1.92 2.08 0.01
C LEU A 171 3.10 3.03 -0.14
N GLY A 172 3.46 3.77 0.91
CA GLY A 172 4.65 4.61 0.92
C GLY A 172 5.95 3.83 0.70
N VAL A 173 6.07 2.61 1.26
CA VAL A 173 7.22 1.72 0.99
C VAL A 173 7.24 1.26 -0.47
N VAL A 174 6.10 0.84 -1.00
CA VAL A 174 5.99 0.40 -2.41
C VAL A 174 6.39 1.52 -3.37
N ASP A 175 5.88 2.73 -3.14
CA ASP A 175 6.20 3.92 -3.93
C ASP A 175 7.68 4.32 -3.81
N GLN A 176 8.26 4.24 -2.62
CA GLN A 176 9.68 4.52 -2.40
C GLN A 176 10.58 3.55 -3.19
N VAL A 177 10.25 2.26 -3.20
CA VAL A 177 10.99 1.24 -3.95
C VAL A 177 10.82 1.43 -5.46
N ALA A 178 9.61 1.74 -5.93
CA ALA A 178 9.36 2.01 -7.34
C ALA A 178 10.22 3.20 -7.83
N LYS A 179 10.22 4.31 -7.08
CA LYS A 179 11.04 5.49 -7.38
C LYS A 179 12.53 5.20 -7.34
N ASP A 180 13.00 4.45 -6.35
CA ASP A 180 14.41 4.05 -6.25
C ASP A 180 14.87 3.27 -7.48
N ASN A 181 14.02 2.36 -7.98
CA ASN A 181 14.28 1.61 -9.21
C ASN A 181 14.24 2.50 -10.46
N GLU A 182 13.28 3.42 -10.57
CA GLU A 182 13.22 4.39 -11.68
C GLU A 182 14.48 5.27 -11.72
N TYR A 183 14.96 5.74 -10.56
CA TYR A 183 16.21 6.51 -10.48
C TYR A 183 17.43 5.67 -10.82
N ALA A 184 17.52 4.43 -10.33
CA ALA A 184 18.61 3.53 -10.67
C ALA A 184 18.70 3.28 -12.18
N ASN A 185 17.57 3.02 -12.84
CA ASN A 185 17.51 2.85 -14.29
C ASN A 185 17.92 4.13 -15.03
N ALA A 186 17.44 5.30 -14.60
CA ALA A 186 17.82 6.57 -15.22
C ALA A 186 19.33 6.85 -15.09
N ILE A 187 19.93 6.55 -13.94
CA ILE A 187 21.39 6.67 -13.70
C ILE A 187 22.16 5.73 -14.65
N GLU A 188 21.67 4.50 -14.84
CA GLU A 188 22.25 3.53 -15.76
C GLU A 188 22.12 3.97 -17.22
N GLU A 189 20.94 4.41 -17.66
CA GLU A 189 20.69 4.93 -19.01
C GLU A 189 21.56 6.14 -19.35
N LEU A 190 21.83 6.99 -18.36
CA LEU A 190 22.72 8.15 -18.50
C LEU A 190 24.21 7.76 -18.42
N GLY A 191 24.53 6.50 -18.14
CA GLY A 191 25.90 6.00 -18.04
C GLY A 191 26.67 6.50 -16.80
N TRP A 192 25.98 7.09 -15.82
CA TRP A 192 26.60 7.66 -14.62
C TRP A 192 27.16 6.58 -13.67
N GLY A 193 26.85 5.31 -13.90
CA GLY A 193 27.37 4.18 -13.13
C GLY A 193 28.82 3.76 -13.45
N ILE A 194 29.48 4.39 -14.44
CA ILE A 194 30.79 3.93 -14.96
C ILE A 194 31.97 4.79 -14.47
N ASP A 195 31.73 5.96 -13.88
CA ASP A 195 32.80 6.95 -13.64
C ASP A 195 33.48 6.93 -12.26
N ASP A 196 33.23 5.95 -11.39
CA ASP A 196 33.88 5.88 -10.05
C ASP A 196 34.95 4.77 -9.89
N ILE A 197 35.44 4.20 -11.00
CA ILE A 197 36.61 3.27 -10.98
C ILE A 197 37.82 3.84 -11.77
N GLY A 198 37.78 5.11 -12.18
CA GLY A 198 38.80 5.73 -13.04
C GLY A 198 39.75 6.77 -12.41
N GLN A 199 39.52 7.26 -11.17
CA GLN A 199 40.27 8.41 -10.63
C GLN A 199 41.05 8.15 -9.32
N ILE A 200 41.60 6.94 -9.14
CA ILE A 200 42.68 6.71 -8.15
C ILE A 200 43.94 6.13 -8.80
N ALA A 201 44.00 6.08 -10.14
CA ALA A 201 45.13 5.48 -10.86
C ALA A 201 45.75 6.43 -11.91
N SER A 202 45.97 7.72 -11.58
CA SER A 202 46.81 8.57 -12.45
C SER A 202 47.45 9.83 -11.85
N GLU A 203 47.31 10.13 -10.55
CA GLU A 203 47.99 11.32 -9.96
C GLU A 203 48.87 10.97 -8.75
N GLY A 204 49.69 9.93 -8.88
CA GLY A 204 50.66 9.54 -7.85
C GLY A 204 52.04 9.11 -8.36
N VAL A 205 52.33 9.24 -9.65
CA VAL A 205 53.68 9.11 -10.19
C VAL A 205 53.88 10.21 -11.22
N SER A 206 54.59 11.28 -10.83
CA SER A 206 55.62 12.00 -11.61
C SER A 206 55.81 13.41 -11.06
N SER A 207 56.77 13.57 -10.14
CA SER A 207 57.87 14.58 -10.13
C SER A 207 58.38 14.79 -8.71
#